data_AF-A0A8J2W0B7-F1
#
_entry.id   AF-A0A8J2W0B7-F1
#
_cell.length_a   1.000
_cell.length_b   1.000
_cell.length_c   1.000
_cell.angle_alpha   90.00
_cell.angle_beta   90.00
_cell.angle_gamma   90.00
#
_symmetry.space_group_name_H-M   'P 1'
#
loop_
_entity.id
_entity.type
_entity.pdbx_description
1 polymer ?
#
loop_
_entity_poly.entity_id
_entity_poly.type
_entity_poly.pdbx_seq_one_letter_code
_entity_poly.pdbx_strand_id
1 'polypeptide(L)'
;MVVFYRIVDLSGMNAYILYNMHQPKNIDRGDFLKSLARSLVRPHLQRRVGCRQLPRELRLVIKRVLADDVVEEDVQSPQTSKGKRKACSICPPKLHRMTVYTCVFCCNPVCLQCSRSLCKNCQ
;
A
#
# COMPACT_ATOMS: atom_id res chain seq x y z
N MET A 1 10.68 -33.71 -10.76
CA MET A 1 10.15 -32.37 -11.07
C MET A 1 9.24 -32.34 -12.31
N VAL A 2 9.50 -33.13 -13.37
CA VAL A 2 8.66 -33.16 -14.60
C VAL A 2 7.17 -33.40 -14.32
N VAL A 3 6.85 -34.42 -13.52
CA VAL A 3 5.45 -34.75 -13.17
C VAL A 3 4.76 -33.60 -12.43
N PHE A 4 5.45 -32.97 -11.48
CA PHE A 4 4.91 -31.84 -10.73
C PHE A 4 4.58 -30.64 -11.62
N TYR A 5 5.50 -30.25 -12.52
CA TYR A 5 5.23 -29.15 -13.44
C TYR A 5 4.07 -29.46 -14.38
N ARG A 6 3.94 -30.71 -14.86
CA ARG A 6 2.79 -31.13 -15.66
C ARG A 6 1.47 -31.02 -14.90
N ILE A 7 1.45 -31.37 -13.62
CA ILE A 7 0.26 -31.22 -12.78
C ILE A 7 -0.12 -29.74 -12.66
N VAL A 8 0.85 -28.85 -12.38
CA VAL A 8 0.61 -27.41 -12.26
C VAL A 8 0.05 -26.82 -13.56
N ASP A 9 0.63 -27.18 -14.70
CA ASP A 9 0.17 -26.70 -16.01
C ASP A 9 -1.28 -27.15 -16.31
N LEU A 10 -1.59 -28.42 -16.07
CA LEU A 10 -2.92 -28.99 -16.28
C LEU A 10 -3.95 -28.36 -15.34
N SER A 11 -3.61 -28.18 -14.06
CA SER A 11 -4.48 -27.52 -13.09
C SER A 11 -4.76 -26.06 -13.49
N GLY A 12 -3.75 -25.32 -13.96
CA GLY A 12 -3.93 -23.95 -14.43
C GLY A 12 -4.85 -23.85 -15.64
N MET A 13 -4.70 -24.75 -16.62
CA MET A 13 -5.58 -24.80 -17.79
C MET A 13 -7.02 -25.19 -17.43
N ASN A 14 -7.19 -26.20 -16.59
CA ASN A 14 -8.53 -26.63 -16.17
C ASN A 14 -9.25 -25.53 -15.38
N ALA A 15 -8.54 -24.83 -14.50
CA ALA A 15 -9.10 -23.68 -13.77
C ALA A 15 -9.51 -22.54 -14.73
N TYR A 16 -8.72 -22.27 -15.76
CA TYR A 16 -9.05 -21.25 -16.77
C TYR A 16 -10.32 -21.61 -17.57
N ILE A 17 -10.45 -22.86 -17.99
CA ILE A 17 -11.63 -23.34 -18.73
C ILE A 17 -12.88 -23.16 -17.85
N LEU A 18 -12.83 -23.62 -16.60
CA LEU A 18 -13.95 -23.49 -15.66
C LEU A 18 -14.31 -22.03 -15.40
N TYR A 19 -13.31 -21.15 -15.26
CA TYR A 19 -13.53 -19.72 -15.08
C TYR A 19 -14.26 -19.10 -16.26
N ASN A 20 -13.80 -19.35 -17.49
CA ASN A 20 -14.42 -18.82 -18.70
C ASN A 20 -15.82 -19.37 -18.96
N MET A 21 -16.11 -20.61 -18.55
CA MET A 21 -17.46 -21.17 -18.66
C MET A 21 -18.48 -20.44 -17.78
N HIS A 22 -18.04 -19.85 -16.66
CA HIS A 22 -18.92 -19.18 -15.71
C HIS A 22 -18.97 -17.66 -15.91
N GLN A 23 -17.92 -17.06 -16.46
CA GLN A 23 -17.80 -15.62 -16.59
C GLN A 23 -18.34 -15.11 -17.93
N PRO A 24 -19.14 -14.02 -17.97
CA PRO A 24 -19.69 -13.48 -19.22
C PRO A 24 -18.65 -12.80 -20.12
N LYS A 25 -17.42 -12.61 -19.63
CA LYS A 25 -16.32 -11.98 -20.36
C LYS A 25 -15.13 -12.93 -20.41
N ASN A 26 -14.65 -13.18 -21.63
CA ASN A 26 -13.41 -13.93 -21.84
C ASN A 26 -12.22 -13.06 -21.42
N ILE A 27 -11.43 -13.57 -20.48
CA ILE A 27 -10.14 -12.99 -20.10
C ILE A 27 -9.05 -13.72 -20.89
N ASP A 28 -7.99 -13.00 -21.27
CA ASP A 28 -6.82 -13.65 -21.84
C ASP A 28 -6.21 -14.66 -20.85
N ARG A 29 -5.76 -15.81 -21.36
CA ARG A 29 -5.19 -16.87 -20.51
C ARG A 29 -4.00 -16.38 -19.69
N GLY A 30 -3.16 -15.53 -20.27
CA GLY A 30 -1.99 -14.97 -19.58
C GLY A 30 -2.40 -14.12 -18.39
N ASP A 31 -3.42 -13.29 -18.54
CA ASP A 31 -3.90 -12.41 -17.47
C ASP A 31 -4.66 -13.19 -16.38
N PHE A 32 -5.40 -14.23 -16.75
CA PHE A 32 -5.95 -15.18 -15.79
C PHE A 32 -4.85 -15.82 -14.94
N LEU A 33 -3.80 -16.36 -15.57
CA LEU A 33 -2.71 -17.00 -14.83
C LEU A 33 -1.94 -16.01 -13.95
N LYS A 34 -1.71 -14.77 -14.39
CA LYS A 34 -1.12 -13.72 -13.56
C LYS A 34 -1.97 -13.42 -12.33
N SER A 35 -3.28 -13.28 -12.51
CA SER A 35 -4.19 -12.99 -11.38
C SER A 35 -4.28 -14.16 -10.40
N LEU A 36 -4.32 -15.40 -10.89
CA LEU A 36 -4.26 -16.62 -10.08
C LEU A 36 -2.92 -16.71 -9.31
N ALA A 37 -1.80 -16.48 -9.97
CA ALA A 37 -0.50 -16.49 -9.31
C ALA A 37 -0.42 -15.41 -8.21
N ARG A 38 -0.96 -14.21 -8.47
CA ARG A 38 -1.02 -13.12 -7.48
C ARG A 38 -1.87 -13.52 -6.27
N SER A 39 -3.05 -14.13 -6.48
CA SER A 39 -3.94 -14.53 -5.38
C SER A 39 -3.32 -15.60 -4.48
N LEU A 40 -2.63 -16.57 -5.07
CA LEU A 40 -1.93 -17.64 -4.33
C LEU A 40 -0.78 -17.10 -3.48
N VAL A 41 -0.03 -16.11 -3.98
CA VAL A 41 1.18 -15.59 -3.32
C VAL A 41 0.87 -14.48 -2.30
N ARG A 42 -0.25 -13.77 -2.45
CA ARG A 42 -0.68 -12.67 -1.56
C ARG A 42 -0.60 -12.98 -0.06
N PRO A 43 -1.19 -14.07 0.48
CA PRO A 43 -1.12 -14.35 1.92
C PRO A 43 0.31 -14.59 2.42
N HIS A 44 1.18 -15.12 1.56
CA HIS A 44 2.60 -15.32 1.89
C HIS A 44 3.36 -14.00 1.94
N LEU A 45 3.07 -13.08 1.01
CA LEU A 45 3.65 -11.73 1.00
C LEU A 45 3.23 -10.92 2.23
N GLN A 46 1.96 -10.99 2.60
CA GLN A 46 1.42 -10.33 3.80
C GLN A 46 2.10 -10.83 5.08
N ARG A 47 2.34 -12.14 5.20
CA ARG A 47 3.10 -12.68 6.34
C ARG A 47 4.56 -12.22 6.31
N ARG A 48 5.17 -12.21 5.13
CA ARG A 48 6.60 -11.91 4.95
C ARG A 48 6.95 -10.45 5.23
N VAL A 49 6.06 -9.51 4.93
CA VAL A 49 6.31 -8.06 5.15
C VAL A 49 6.46 -7.72 6.64
N GLY A 50 5.80 -8.47 7.52
CA GLY A 50 5.89 -8.34 8.98
C GLY A 50 7.17 -8.90 9.59
N CYS A 51 7.98 -9.64 8.82
CA CYS A 51 9.24 -10.19 9.30
C CYS A 51 10.30 -9.10 9.48
N ARG A 52 10.83 -8.96 10.71
CA ARG A 52 11.84 -7.94 11.06
C ARG A 52 13.16 -8.11 10.32
N GLN A 53 13.53 -9.36 10.02
CA GLN A 53 14.78 -9.71 9.34
C GLN A 53 14.76 -9.46 7.81
N LEU A 54 13.60 -9.10 7.24
CA LEU A 54 13.50 -8.81 5.81
C LEU A 54 14.26 -7.50 5.47
N PRO A 55 15.15 -7.51 4.46
CA PRO A 55 15.81 -6.30 3.98
C PRO A 55 14.81 -5.19 3.62
N ARG A 56 15.19 -3.93 3.90
CA ARG A 56 14.32 -2.75 3.69
C ARG A 56 13.80 -2.68 2.26
N GLU A 57 14.67 -2.87 1.27
CA GLU A 57 14.31 -2.83 -0.16
C GLU A 57 13.25 -3.87 -0.52
N LEU A 58 13.43 -5.12 -0.09
CA LEU A 58 12.44 -6.18 -0.32
C LEU A 58 11.12 -5.88 0.39
N ARG A 59 11.17 -5.31 1.60
CA ARG A 59 9.97 -4.88 2.32
C ARG A 59 9.21 -3.79 1.53
N LEU A 60 9.91 -2.84 0.91
CA LEU A 60 9.30 -1.79 0.09
C LEU A 60 8.66 -2.37 -1.17
N VAL A 61 9.34 -3.28 -1.87
CA VAL A 61 8.79 -3.95 -3.06
C VAL A 61 7.54 -4.74 -2.72
N ILE A 62 7.57 -5.54 -1.65
CA ILE A 62 6.40 -6.31 -1.21
C ILE A 62 5.24 -5.39 -0.83
N LYS A 63 5.52 -4.29 -0.12
CA LYS A 63 4.49 -3.29 0.19
C LYS A 63 3.87 -2.69 -1.06
N ARG A 64 4.66 -2.38 -2.10
CA ARG A 64 4.14 -1.85 -3.38
C ARG A 64 3.23 -2.86 -4.06
N VAL A 65 3.68 -4.12 -4.18
CA VAL A 65 2.90 -5.20 -4.79
C VAL A 65 1.58 -5.46 -4.04
N LEU A 66 1.56 -5.29 -2.72
CA LEU A 66 0.36 -5.40 -1.89
C LEU A 66 -0.51 -4.13 -1.91
N ALA A 67 0.08 -2.96 -2.15
CA ALA A 67 -0.61 -1.66 -2.19
C ALA A 67 -1.40 -1.47 -3.48
N ASP A 68 -0.96 -2.03 -4.62
CA ASP A 68 -1.77 -2.07 -5.86
C ASP A 68 -3.15 -2.75 -5.66
N ASP A 69 -3.32 -3.54 -4.59
CA ASP A 69 -4.58 -4.20 -4.24
C ASP A 69 -5.46 -3.35 -3.28
N VAL A 70 -4.95 -2.23 -2.80
CA VAL A 70 -5.73 -1.20 -2.10
C VAL A 70 -6.09 -0.21 -3.19
N VAL A 71 -7.34 -0.29 -3.68
CA VAL A 71 -7.95 0.83 -4.41
C VAL A 71 -7.58 2.08 -3.62
N GLU A 72 -6.89 3.00 -4.28
CA GLU A 72 -6.61 4.32 -3.72
C GLU A 72 -7.97 4.94 -3.35
N GLU A 73 -8.42 4.72 -2.11
CA GLU A 73 -9.21 5.71 -1.42
C GLU A 73 -8.24 6.86 -1.19
N ASP A 74 -8.17 7.70 -2.23
CA ASP A 74 -7.76 9.09 -2.26
C ASP A 74 -7.20 9.53 -0.91
N VAL A 75 -5.93 9.19 -0.66
CA VAL A 75 -5.16 9.90 0.36
C VAL A 75 -4.94 11.25 -0.26
N GLN A 76 -5.97 12.09 -0.08
CA GLN A 76 -5.97 13.49 -0.40
C GLN A 76 -4.58 14.00 -0.04
N SER A 77 -3.82 14.35 -1.09
CA SER A 77 -2.72 15.31 -1.03
C SER A 77 -3.05 16.27 0.11
N PRO A 78 -2.18 16.49 1.12
CA PRO A 78 -2.51 17.31 2.26
C PRO A 78 -2.91 18.67 1.70
N GLN A 79 -4.23 18.84 1.57
CA GLN A 79 -4.79 20.01 0.98
C GLN A 79 -4.37 21.08 1.96
N THR A 80 -3.63 22.05 1.46
CA THR A 80 -3.50 23.37 2.07
C THR A 80 -4.89 24.00 2.06
N SER A 81 -5.85 23.36 2.71
CA SER A 81 -7.18 23.87 2.94
C SER A 81 -6.96 25.09 3.81
N LYS A 82 -7.53 26.21 3.37
CA LYS A 82 -7.60 27.47 4.11
C LYS A 82 -8.53 27.27 5.33
N GLY A 83 -8.22 26.29 6.17
CA GLY A 83 -8.98 25.91 7.35
C GLY A 83 -8.69 26.84 8.52
N LYS A 84 -9.63 26.87 9.46
CA LYS A 84 -9.51 27.61 10.73
C LYS A 84 -8.19 27.22 11.42
N ARG A 85 -7.41 28.22 11.84
CA ARG A 85 -6.15 28.00 12.55
C ARG A 85 -6.42 27.29 13.88
N LYS A 86 -5.64 26.25 14.20
CA LYS A 86 -5.71 25.49 15.46
C LYS A 86 -4.47 25.74 16.30
N ALA A 87 -4.57 25.54 17.63
CA ALA A 87 -3.42 25.64 18.51
C ALA A 87 -2.41 24.52 18.24
N CYS A 88 -1.11 24.84 18.27
CA CYS A 88 -0.05 23.86 18.16
C CYS A 88 -0.07 22.90 19.36
N SER A 89 -0.05 21.59 19.10
CA SER A 89 -0.07 20.55 20.15
C SER A 89 1.25 20.41 20.91
N ILE A 90 2.36 20.95 20.37
CA ILE A 90 3.71 20.82 20.95
C ILE A 90 4.06 22.04 21.81
N CYS A 91 3.49 23.21 21.51
CA CYS A 91 3.82 24.42 22.23
C CYS A 91 3.25 24.39 23.66
N PRO A 92 3.96 24.96 24.64
CA PRO A 92 3.40 25.27 25.94
C PRO A 92 2.07 26.04 25.81
N PRO A 93 1.04 25.74 26.62
CA PRO A 93 -0.26 26.42 26.54
C PRO A 93 -0.17 27.95 26.64
N LYS A 94 0.81 28.47 27.40
CA LYS A 94 1.07 29.91 27.57
C LYS A 94 1.40 30.65 26.27
N LEU A 95 1.97 29.96 25.28
CA LEU A 95 2.33 30.56 23.99
C LEU A 95 1.17 30.56 22.98
N HIS A 96 0.18 29.67 23.17
CA HIS A 96 -1.05 29.55 22.38
C HIS A 96 -0.88 29.78 20.86
N ARG A 97 0.17 29.19 20.27
CA ARG A 97 0.51 29.47 18.86
C ARG A 97 -0.48 28.80 17.92
N MET A 98 -1.10 29.61 17.08
CA MET A 98 -2.03 29.17 16.05
C MET A 98 -1.30 28.76 14.78
N THR A 99 -1.66 27.61 14.21
CA THR A 99 -1.08 27.05 12.99
C THR A 99 -2.16 26.53 12.05
N VAL A 100 -1.87 26.59 10.75
CA VAL A 100 -2.63 25.89 9.70
C VAL A 100 -1.97 24.57 9.31
N TYR A 101 -0.73 24.34 9.74
CA TYR A 101 0.06 23.17 9.36
C TYR A 101 -0.19 22.00 10.31
N THR A 102 -0.23 20.80 9.75
CA THR A 102 -0.40 19.54 10.47
C THR A 102 0.75 18.58 10.17
N CYS A 103 1.04 17.68 11.10
CA CYS A 103 2.03 16.63 10.88
C CYS A 103 1.51 15.61 9.85
N VAL A 104 2.33 15.26 8.86
CA VAL A 104 1.95 14.28 7.83
C VAL A 104 1.70 12.88 8.40
N PHE A 105 2.36 12.53 9.50
CA PHE A 105 2.26 11.19 10.10
C PHE A 105 1.09 11.05 11.09
N CYS A 106 0.85 12.07 11.93
CA CYS A 106 -0.15 11.99 13.00
C CYS A 106 -1.28 13.02 12.89
N CYS A 107 -1.29 13.86 11.85
CA CYS A 107 -2.30 14.88 11.56
C CYS A 107 -2.52 15.93 12.66
N ASN A 108 -1.71 15.95 13.73
CA ASN A 108 -1.80 16.95 14.79
C ASN A 108 -1.33 18.32 14.29
N PRO A 109 -1.95 19.42 14.75
CA PRO A 109 -1.55 20.79 14.41
C PRO A 109 -0.17 21.12 15.00
N VAL A 110 0.77 21.50 14.15
CA VAL A 110 2.14 21.83 14.55
C VAL A 110 2.55 23.17 13.93
N CYS A 111 3.11 24.09 14.73
CA CYS A 111 3.63 25.35 14.20
C CYS A 111 4.99 25.16 13.52
N LEU A 112 5.36 26.07 12.63
CA LEU A 112 6.62 25.99 11.86
C LEU A 112 7.89 25.89 12.72
N GLN A 113 7.86 26.42 13.95
CA GLN A 113 9.00 26.33 14.88
C GLN A 113 9.11 24.95 15.55
N CYS A 114 7.99 24.23 15.71
CA CYS A 114 7.98 22.89 16.29
C CYS A 114 8.07 21.80 15.22
N SER A 115 7.76 22.11 13.96
CA SER A 115 7.91 21.19 12.84
C SER A 115 9.36 21.09 12.39
N ARG A 116 9.81 19.88 12.01
CA ARG A 116 11.07 19.68 11.30
C ARG A 116 10.75 19.31 9.85
N SER A 117 11.22 20.12 8.91
CA SER A 117 11.17 19.75 7.50
C SER A 117 12.26 18.71 7.21
N LEU A 118 11.88 17.62 6.55
CA LEU A 118 12.81 16.62 6.04
C LEU A 118 12.82 16.74 4.52
N CYS A 119 14.00 16.73 3.91
CA CYS A 119 14.10 16.64 2.46
C CYS A 119 13.72 15.22 2.00
N LYS A 120 13.43 15.04 0.70
CA LYS A 120 13.06 13.73 0.14
C LYS A 120 14.09 12.63 0.39
N ASN A 121 15.35 12.99 0.61
CA ASN A 121 16.44 12.05 0.90
C ASN A 121 16.56 11.70 2.39
N CYS A 122 15.96 12.51 3.28
CA CYS A 122 15.98 12.33 4.74
C CYS A 122 14.64 11.81 5.30
N GLN A 123 13.69 11.44 4.43
CA GLN A 123 12.38 10.92 4.80
C GLN A 123 12.42 9.43 5.18
#